data_AF-A0A2H9P7Y5-F1
#
_entry.id   AF-A0A2H9P7Y5-F1
#
_cell.length_a   1.000
_cell.length_b   1.000
_cell.length_c   1.000
_cell.angle_alpha   90.00
_cell.angle_beta   90.00
_cell.angle_gamma   90.00
#
_symmetry.space_group_name_H-M   'P 1'
#
loop_
_entity.id
_entity.type
_entity.pdbx_description
1 polymer ?
#
loop_
_entity_poly.entity_id
_entity_poly.type
_entity_poly.pdbx_seq_one_letter_code
_entity_poly.pdbx_strand_id
1 'polypeptide(L)' 'MFIDRITLKNFKSFKDAAIKLTPGTCSIIGPNGSGKSNITDALLFAFGDTHLR' A
#
# COMPACT_ATOMS: atom_id res chain seq x y z
N MET A 1 -11.52 14.46 -2.15
CA MET A 1 -11.09 13.18 -2.76
C MET A 1 -10.34 12.40 -1.69
N PHE A 2 -10.64 11.11 -1.50
CA PHE A 2 -10.06 10.28 -0.43
C PHE A 2 -9.98 8.82 -0.91
N ILE A 3 -8.89 8.13 -0.54
CA ILE A 3 -8.72 6.70 -0.81
C ILE A 3 -9.34 5.93 0.36
N ASP A 4 -10.45 5.22 0.14
CA ASP A 4 -11.12 4.45 1.21
C ASP A 4 -10.41 3.13 1.54
N ARG A 5 -9.86 2.46 0.53
CA ARG A 5 -9.30 1.12 0.69
C ARG A 5 -8.16 0.87 -0.29
N ILE A 6 -7.17 0.12 0.18
CA ILE A 6 -6.13 -0.51 -0.64
C ILE A 6 -6.34 -2.02 -0.58
N THR A 7 -6.48 -2.67 -1.74
CA THR A 7 -6.54 -4.12 -1.85
C THR A 7 -5.38 -4.61 -2.69
N LEU A 8 -4.58 -5.52 -2.13
CA LEU A 8 -3.37 -6.06 -2.73
C LEU A 8 -3.54 -7.56 -2.91
N LYS A 9 -3.31 -8.05 -4.13
CA LYS A 9 -3.37 -9.48 -4.45
C LYS A 9 -2.15 -9.86 -5.25
N ASN A 10 -1.35 -10.79 -4.74
CA ASN A 10 -0.07 -11.21 -5.30
C ASN A 10 0.84 -10.03 -5.69
N PHE A 11 0.90 -8.99 -4.84
CA PHE A 11 1.69 -7.78 -5.09
C PHE A 11 2.93 -7.75 -4.18
N LYS A 12 4.11 -7.89 -4.78
CA LYS A 12 5.40 -7.98 -4.06
C LYS A 12 5.31 -8.97 -2.89
N SER A 13 5.52 -8.51 -1.65
CA SER A 13 5.47 -9.35 -0.44
C SER A 13 4.05 -9.70 0.04
N PHE A 14 3.00 -9.14 -0.56
CA PHE A 14 1.61 -9.37 -0.15
C PHE A 14 0.94 -10.40 -1.04
N LYS A 15 0.60 -11.57 -0.48
CA LYS A 15 -0.21 -12.59 -1.17
C LYS A 15 -1.68 -12.13 -1.28
N ASP A 16 -2.26 -11.70 -0.18
CA ASP A 16 -3.60 -11.13 -0.10
C ASP A 16 -3.66 -10.17 1.10
N ALA A 17 -4.06 -8.92 0.87
CA ALA A 17 -4.21 -7.92 1.92
C ALA A 17 -5.30 -6.90 1.59
N ALA A 18 -6.06 -6.49 2.60
CA ALA A 18 -7.06 -5.43 2.52
C ALA A 18 -6.83 -4.42 3.65
N ILE A 19 -6.52 -3.17 3.29
CA ILE A 19 -6.23 -2.09 4.21
C ILE A 19 -7.34 -1.06 4.06
N LYS A 20 -8.11 -0.84 5.12
CA LYS A 20 -9.08 0.25 5.20
C LYS A 20 -8.38 1.49 5.69
N LEU A 21 -8.50 2.59 4.95
CA LEU A 21 -7.99 3.89 5.36
C LEU A 21 -9.11 4.65 6.03
N THR A 22 -8.75 5.54 6.96
CA THR A 22 -9.68 6.46 7.60
C THR A 22 -9.39 7.89 7.14
N PRO A 23 -10.41 8.76 7.08
CA PRO A 23 -10.19 10.18 6.85
C PRO A 23 -9.19 10.78 7.86
N GLY A 24 -8.41 11.76 7.41
CA GLY A 24 -7.33 12.36 8.20
C GLY A 24 -5.98 11.67 7.96
N THR A 25 -5.12 11.68 8.99
CA THR A 25 -3.77 11.12 8.90
C THR A 25 -3.78 9.65 9.27
N CYS A 26 -3.29 8.79 8.38
CA CYS A 26 -3.09 7.36 8.64
C CYS A 26 -1.60 7.03 8.58
N SER A 27 -1.09 6.35 9.61
CA SER A 27 0.31 5.95 9.71
C SER A 27 0.44 4.44 9.51
N ILE A 28 1.30 4.02 8.59
CA ILE A 28 1.63 2.61 8.35
C ILE A 28 2.89 2.27 9.16
N ILE A 29 2.75 1.40 10.17
CA ILE A 29 3.83 1.01 11.08
C ILE A 29 4.06 -0.51 11.07
N GLY A 30 5.23 -0.95 11.54
CA GLY A 30 5.57 -2.37 11.65
C GLY A 30 7.08 -2.64 11.53
N PRO A 31 7.53 -3.87 11.84
CA PRO A 31 8.96 -4.25 11.81
C PRO A 31 9.62 -4.08 10.44
N ASN A 32 10.94 -3.98 10.39
CA ASN A 32 11.67 -3.97 9.12
C ASN A 32 11.41 -5.26 8.34
N GLY A 33 11.30 -5.15 7.01
CA GLY A 33 10.95 -6.29 6.14
C GLY A 33 9.46 -6.68 6.12
N SER A 34 8.58 -6.03 6.92
CA SER A 34 7.14 -6.38 6.96
C SER A 34 6.32 -5.92 5.73
N GLY A 35 6.97 -5.40 4.68
CA GLY A 35 6.29 -4.97 3.46
C GLY A 35 5.68 -3.55 3.47
N LYS A 36 5.97 -2.71 4.48
CA LYS A 36 5.43 -1.33 4.56
C LYS A 36 5.67 -0.51 3.29
N SER A 37 6.90 -0.51 2.78
CA SER A 37 7.26 0.23 1.56
C SER A 37 6.50 -0.29 0.32
N ASN A 38 6.17 -1.59 0.30
CA ASN A 38 5.40 -2.17 -0.80
C ASN A 38 3.96 -1.65 -0.85
N ILE A 39 3.40 -1.15 0.27
CA ILE A 39 2.09 -0.48 0.26
C ILE A 39 2.19 0.86 -0.48
N THR A 40 3.27 1.62 -0.24
CA THR A 40 3.54 2.86 -0.98
C THR A 40 3.79 2.58 -2.46
N ASP A 41 4.56 1.54 -2.79
CA ASP A 41 4.78 1.14 -4.19
C ASP A 41 3.48 0.74 -4.89
N ALA A 42 2.56 0.06 -4.18
CA ALA A 42 1.27 -0.28 -4.74
C ALA A 42 0.42 0.96 -5.05
N LEU A 43 0.47 1.97 -4.19
CA LEU A 43 -0.21 3.25 -4.43
C LEU A 43 0.37 3.97 -5.65
N LEU A 44 1.70 4.08 -5.74
CA LEU A 44 2.38 4.70 -6.88
C LEU A 44 2.07 3.95 -8.19
N PHE A 45 2.14 2.61 -8.16
CA PHE A 45 1.78 1.77 -9.30
C PHE A 45 0.33 1.99 -9.75
N ALA A 46 -0.62 2.02 -8.81
CA ALA A 46 -2.03 2.25 -9.11
C ALA A 46 -2.29 3.64 -9.71
N PHE A 47 -1.45 4.63 -9.38
CA PHE A 47 -1.47 5.96 -9.99
C PHE A 47 -0.67 6.08 -11.29
N GLY A 48 -0.08 4.99 -11.79
CA GLY A 48 0.60 4.93 -13.07
C GLY A 48 2.09 5.19 -13.04
N ASP A 49 2.73 5.18 -11.87
CA ASP A 49 4.19 5.25 -11.78
C ASP A 49 4.82 3.96 -12.32
N THR A 50 5.75 4.11 -13.26
CA THR A 50 6.46 3.01 -13.92
C THR A 50 7.83 2.74 -13.32
N HIS A 51 8.29 3.54 -12.36
CA HIS A 51 9.61 3.43 -11.72
C HIS A 51 9.50 2.96 -10.27
N LEU A 52 8.90 1.78 -10.07
CA LEU A 52 8.84 1.16 -8.75
C LEU A 52 10.25 0.77 -8.26
N ARG A 53 10.52 1.05 -7.00
CA ARG A 53 11.78 0.68 -6.32
C ARG A 53 11.79 -0.78 -5.89
#